data_AF-A0A951HSN0-F1
#
_entry.id   AF-A0A951HSN0-F1
#
_cell.length_a   1.000
_cell.length_b   1.000
_cell.length_c   1.000
_cell.angle_alpha   90.00
_cell.angle_beta   90.00
_cell.angle_gamma   90.00
#
_symmetry.space_group_name_H-M   'P 1'
#
loop_
_entity.id
_entity.type
_entity.pdbx_description
1 polymer ?
#
loop_
_entity_poly.entity_id
_entity_poly.type
_entity_poly.pdbx_seq_one_letter_code
_entity_poly.pdbx_strand_id
1 'polypeptide(L)'
;MRDFLGKWRAQLPNVAASLTTALVLFLASLTFAPVRGWLFPRDVRTYPIFCTADPVVGADGKRIVEFYVVNRTGSDYSGAELQENLDKALEGTGLRGRAQIDIPFVGAEGRIERAYADATFNDGKGDLGVVTTPAGVRITIRQIDGDSILRVIVVVAGMPDIGPIPRDAKITGIPFRFQEIQEACYTRG
;
A
#
# COMPACT_ATOMS: atom_id res chain seq x y z
N MET A 1 -51.88 19.25 36.66
CA MET A 1 -51.18 20.04 35.63
C MET A 1 -49.85 20.67 36.10
N ARG A 2 -49.70 21.09 37.37
CA ARG A 2 -48.45 21.68 37.91
C ARG A 2 -47.26 20.70 37.97
N ASP A 3 -47.48 19.42 38.26
CA ASP A 3 -46.39 18.42 38.36
C ASP A 3 -45.76 18.03 37.02
N PHE A 4 -46.49 18.17 35.91
CA PHE A 4 -45.98 17.81 34.59
C PHE A 4 -44.95 18.84 34.08
N LEU A 5 -45.21 20.13 34.32
CA LEU A 5 -44.31 21.23 33.96
C LEU A 5 -43.03 21.26 34.82
N GLY A 6 -43.10 20.85 36.08
CA GLY A 6 -41.93 20.72 36.97
C GLY A 6 -40.98 19.61 36.54
N LYS A 7 -41.53 18.42 36.20
CA LYS A 7 -40.74 17.28 35.71
C LYS A 7 -40.09 17.57 34.35
N TRP A 8 -40.79 18.28 33.45
CA TRP A 8 -40.24 18.72 32.17
C TRP A 8 -39.07 19.71 32.34
N ARG A 9 -39.19 20.68 33.27
CA ARG A 9 -38.12 21.64 33.56
C ARG A 9 -36.89 20.99 34.20
N ALA A 10 -37.08 19.95 35.01
CA ALA A 10 -35.97 19.20 35.60
C ALA A 10 -35.23 18.32 34.57
N GLN A 11 -35.88 17.90 33.48
CA GLN A 11 -35.26 17.08 32.43
C GLN A 11 -34.61 17.90 31.29
N LEU A 12 -35.03 19.16 31.09
CA LEU A 12 -34.45 20.08 30.11
C LEU A 12 -32.91 20.16 30.13
N PRO A 13 -32.22 20.29 31.28
CA PRO A 13 -30.75 20.36 31.29
C PRO A 13 -30.07 19.07 30.83
N ASN A 14 -30.66 17.90 31.14
CA ASN A 14 -30.12 16.60 30.69
C ASN A 14 -30.35 16.39 29.20
N VAL A 15 -31.52 16.80 28.68
CA VAL A 15 -31.83 16.74 27.24
C VAL A 15 -30.94 17.70 26.45
N ALA A 16 -30.76 18.93 26.95
CA ALA A 16 -29.88 19.93 26.35
C ALA A 16 -28.41 19.48 26.36
N ALA A 17 -27.92 18.91 27.47
CA ALA A 17 -26.59 18.36 27.56
C ALA A 17 -26.40 17.21 26.55
N SER A 18 -27.35 16.28 26.47
CA SER A 18 -27.31 15.15 25.52
C SER A 18 -27.25 15.62 24.06
N LEU A 19 -28.08 16.60 23.70
CA LEU A 19 -28.11 17.21 22.36
C LEU A 19 -26.81 17.97 22.05
N THR A 20 -26.26 18.67 23.03
CA THR A 20 -25.02 19.44 22.85
C THR A 20 -23.83 18.50 22.74
N THR A 21 -23.76 17.45 23.54
CA THR A 21 -22.74 16.40 23.43
C THR A 21 -22.84 15.68 22.08
N ALA A 22 -24.04 15.32 21.63
CA ALA A 22 -24.25 14.72 20.32
C ALA A 22 -23.81 15.65 19.18
N LEU A 23 -24.15 16.95 19.28
CA LEU A 23 -23.74 17.96 18.30
C LEU A 23 -22.21 18.16 18.29
N VAL A 24 -21.57 18.21 19.45
CA VAL A 24 -20.10 18.33 19.56
C VAL A 24 -19.40 17.10 18.98
N LEU A 25 -19.89 15.89 19.30
CA LEU A 25 -19.35 14.65 18.74
C LEU A 25 -19.56 14.57 17.22
N PHE A 26 -20.71 15.02 16.72
CA PHE A 26 -21.01 15.07 15.29
C PHE A 26 -20.12 16.08 14.56
N LEU A 27 -19.98 17.30 15.09
CA LEU A 27 -19.10 18.34 14.53
C LEU A 27 -17.63 17.91 14.56
N ALA A 28 -17.17 17.30 15.65
CA ALA A 28 -15.84 16.71 15.73
C ALA A 28 -15.66 15.60 14.68
N SER A 29 -16.65 14.72 14.50
CA SER A 29 -16.55 13.66 13.48
C SER A 29 -16.43 14.22 12.06
N LEU A 30 -17.09 15.35 11.76
CA LEU A 30 -17.03 16.01 10.46
C LEU A 30 -15.71 16.76 10.23
N THR A 31 -15.21 17.48 11.23
CA THR A 31 -13.95 18.24 11.12
C THR A 31 -12.72 17.33 11.11
N PHE A 32 -12.77 16.20 11.81
CA PHE A 32 -11.68 15.21 11.82
C PHE A 32 -11.81 14.14 10.73
N ALA A 33 -12.89 14.09 9.94
CA ALA A 33 -13.00 13.17 8.80
C ALA A 33 -11.81 13.24 7.81
N PRO A 34 -11.36 14.44 7.34
CA PRO A 34 -10.21 14.54 6.44
C PRO A 34 -8.88 14.13 7.11
N VAL A 35 -8.72 14.40 8.41
CA VAL A 35 -7.50 14.04 9.18
C VAL A 35 -7.48 12.55 9.51
N ARG A 36 -8.64 11.92 9.69
CA ARG A 36 -8.79 10.48 9.94
C ARG A 36 -8.36 9.67 8.72
N GLY A 37 -8.62 10.14 7.50
CA GLY A 37 -8.12 9.50 6.28
C GLY A 37 -6.59 9.55 6.13
N TRP A 38 -5.94 10.50 6.80
CA TRP A 38 -4.49 10.65 6.82
C TRP A 38 -3.82 9.86 7.97
N LEU A 39 -4.40 9.88 9.18
CA LEU A 39 -3.89 9.15 10.35
C LEU A 39 -4.26 7.66 10.38
N PHE A 40 -5.35 7.29 9.72
CA PHE A 40 -5.80 5.91 9.56
C PHE A 40 -6.06 5.72 8.07
N PRO A 41 -5.03 5.42 7.25
CA PRO A 41 -5.28 5.04 5.87
C PRO A 41 -6.35 3.96 5.90
N ARG A 42 -7.45 4.19 5.18
CA ARG A 42 -8.46 3.15 4.96
C ARG A 42 -7.77 2.08 4.13
N ASP A 43 -7.17 1.18 4.89
CA ASP A 43 -6.80 -0.17 4.58
C ASP A 43 -7.78 -0.66 3.52
N VAL A 44 -7.33 -0.76 2.27
CA VAL A 44 -8.11 -1.36 1.19
C VAL A 44 -8.11 -2.86 1.49
N ARG A 45 -8.79 -3.24 2.58
CA ARG A 45 -8.80 -4.60 3.16
C ARG A 45 -9.28 -5.65 2.18
N THR A 46 -9.88 -5.22 1.08
CA THR A 46 -10.42 -6.04 0.01
C THR A 46 -9.46 -6.22 -1.18
N TYR A 47 -8.32 -5.51 -1.23
CA TYR A 47 -7.38 -5.72 -2.32
C TYR A 47 -6.59 -7.02 -2.10
N PRO A 48 -6.62 -7.99 -3.03
CA PRO A 48 -6.15 -9.34 -2.76
C PRO A 48 -4.62 -9.50 -2.82
N ILE A 49 -3.90 -8.49 -3.32
CA ILE A 49 -2.47 -8.59 -3.64
C ILE A 49 -1.62 -7.74 -2.69
N PHE A 50 -0.60 -8.38 -2.12
CA PHE A 50 0.32 -7.82 -1.15
C PHE A 50 1.76 -7.74 -1.70
N CYS A 51 2.48 -6.67 -1.36
CA CYS A 51 3.85 -6.43 -1.83
C CYS A 51 4.84 -6.44 -0.66
N THR A 52 5.97 -7.11 -0.83
CA THR A 52 7.13 -7.01 0.07
C THR A 52 8.43 -6.92 -0.72
N ALA A 53 9.50 -6.44 -0.10
CA ALA A 53 10.83 -6.43 -0.70
C ALA A 53 11.87 -6.77 0.33
N ASP A 54 12.88 -7.52 -0.10
CA ASP A 54 14.03 -7.89 0.71
C ASP A 54 15.32 -7.47 -0.01
N PRO A 55 16.29 -6.87 0.70
CA PRO A 55 17.60 -6.59 0.13
C PRO A 55 18.40 -7.90 0.06
N VAL A 56 19.00 -8.16 -1.09
CA VAL A 56 19.98 -9.23 -1.28
C VAL A 56 21.33 -8.58 -1.58
N VAL A 57 22.33 -8.93 -0.78
CA VAL A 57 23.71 -8.49 -1.01
C VAL A 57 24.16 -9.03 -2.36
N GLY A 58 24.45 -8.13 -3.30
CA GLY A 58 25.02 -8.51 -4.60
C GLY A 58 26.55 -8.54 -4.52
N ALA A 59 27.16 -9.27 -5.45
CA ALA A 59 28.61 -9.22 -5.69
C ALA A 59 28.97 -7.98 -6.53
N ASP A 60 30.26 -7.61 -6.53
CA ASP A 60 30.84 -6.61 -7.44
C ASP A 60 30.27 -5.18 -7.34
N GLY A 61 29.98 -4.72 -6.13
CA GLY A 61 29.47 -3.35 -5.91
C GLY A 61 28.05 -3.11 -6.40
N LYS A 62 27.31 -4.19 -6.71
CA LYS A 62 25.89 -4.15 -7.07
C LYS A 62 25.05 -4.56 -5.87
N ARG A 63 23.91 -3.90 -5.70
CA ARG A 63 22.87 -4.31 -4.74
C ARG A 63 21.72 -4.92 -5.49
N ILE A 64 21.26 -6.07 -5.02
CA ILE A 64 20.08 -6.74 -5.58
C ILE A 64 18.94 -6.50 -4.61
N VAL A 65 17.80 -6.05 -5.13
CA VAL A 65 16.58 -5.93 -4.34
C VAL A 65 15.55 -6.86 -4.97
N GLU A 66 15.07 -7.81 -4.17
CA GLU A 66 14.02 -8.73 -4.56
C GLU A 66 12.68 -8.17 -4.11
N PHE A 67 11.77 -7.94 -5.05
CA PHE A 67 10.40 -7.56 -4.80
C PHE A 67 9.49 -8.77 -5.00
N TYR A 68 8.53 -8.93 -4.11
CA TYR A 68 7.59 -10.03 -4.10
C TYR A 68 6.16 -9.49 -4.20
N VAL A 69 5.42 -10.03 -5.17
CA VAL A 69 3.99 -9.80 -5.38
C VAL A 69 3.27 -11.08 -4.94
N VAL A 70 2.44 -10.98 -3.91
CA VAL A 70 1.85 -12.12 -3.22
C VAL A 70 0.34 -12.09 -3.39
N ASN A 71 -0.21 -13.13 -4.00
CA ASN A 71 -1.63 -13.43 -3.95
C ASN A 71 -1.88 -14.41 -2.79
N ARG A 72 -2.65 -13.97 -1.79
CA ARG A 72 -3.01 -14.82 -0.63
C ARG A 72 -4.39 -15.46 -0.77
N THR A 73 -5.05 -15.25 -1.90
CA THR A 73 -6.36 -15.86 -2.17
C THR A 73 -6.15 -17.08 -3.05
N GLY A 74 -7.00 -18.08 -2.91
CA GLY A 74 -7.01 -19.25 -3.80
C GLY A 74 -7.63 -18.98 -5.17
N SER A 75 -7.72 -17.71 -5.59
CA SER A 75 -8.31 -17.31 -6.88
C SER A 75 -7.27 -16.65 -7.76
N ASP A 76 -7.32 -16.96 -9.04
CA ASP A 76 -6.48 -16.31 -10.05
C ASP A 76 -6.99 -14.90 -10.33
N TYR A 77 -6.08 -13.99 -10.64
CA TYR A 77 -6.43 -12.63 -11.06
C TYR A 77 -5.63 -12.18 -12.29
N SER A 78 -6.35 -11.60 -13.24
CA SER A 78 -5.78 -10.77 -14.29
C SER A 78 -5.60 -9.32 -13.84
N GLY A 79 -4.72 -8.58 -14.53
CA GLY A 79 -4.53 -7.15 -14.27
C GLY A 79 -5.81 -6.31 -14.39
N ALA A 80 -6.75 -6.72 -15.27
CA ALA A 80 -8.04 -6.05 -15.43
C ALA A 80 -8.96 -6.28 -14.22
N GLU A 81 -9.05 -7.51 -13.72
CA GLU A 81 -9.84 -7.84 -12.52
C GLU A 81 -9.27 -7.15 -11.29
N LEU A 82 -7.94 -7.06 -11.18
CA LEU A 82 -7.29 -6.30 -10.11
C LEU A 82 -7.63 -4.81 -10.18
N GLN A 83 -7.64 -4.22 -11.38
CA GLN A 83 -8.05 -2.82 -11.53
C GLN A 83 -9.52 -2.62 -11.16
N GLU A 84 -10.41 -3.51 -11.60
CA GLU A 84 -11.83 -3.44 -11.27
C GLU A 84 -12.05 -3.55 -9.75
N ASN A 85 -11.36 -4.48 -9.09
CA ASN A 85 -11.41 -4.63 -7.63
C ASN A 85 -10.89 -3.38 -6.91
N LEU A 86 -9.83 -2.76 -7.43
CA LEU A 86 -9.30 -1.52 -6.89
C LEU A 86 -10.28 -0.36 -7.06
N ASP A 87 -10.89 -0.22 -8.24
CA ASP A 87 -11.86 0.83 -8.53
C ASP A 87 -13.09 0.71 -7.64
N LYS A 88 -13.62 -0.51 -7.46
CA LYS A 88 -14.70 -0.80 -6.50
C LYS A 88 -14.33 -0.45 -5.08
N ALA A 89 -13.11 -0.77 -4.66
CA ALA A 89 -12.66 -0.48 -3.30
C ALA A 89 -12.40 1.01 -3.04
N LEU A 90 -12.17 1.80 -4.09
CA LEU A 90 -12.00 3.25 -4.04
C LEU A 90 -13.29 4.02 -4.36
N GLU A 91 -14.37 3.35 -4.72
CA GLU A 91 -15.65 3.97 -5.04
C GLU A 91 -16.17 4.83 -3.87
N GLY A 92 -16.62 6.06 -4.18
CA GLY A 92 -17.12 7.00 -3.17
C GLY A 92 -16.05 7.63 -2.26
N THR A 93 -14.76 7.30 -2.43
CA THR A 93 -13.67 7.90 -1.65
C THR A 93 -13.10 9.18 -2.28
N GLY A 94 -13.35 9.40 -3.58
CA GLY A 94 -12.74 10.48 -4.36
C GLY A 94 -11.27 10.24 -4.73
N LEU A 95 -10.68 9.10 -4.31
CA LEU A 95 -9.33 8.69 -4.66
C LEU A 95 -9.32 7.90 -5.97
N ARG A 96 -8.17 7.89 -6.66
CA ARG A 96 -7.92 7.05 -7.83
C ARG A 96 -6.70 6.16 -7.57
N GLY A 97 -6.66 5.02 -8.24
CA GLY A 97 -5.55 4.08 -8.11
C GLY A 97 -5.33 3.31 -9.40
N ARG A 98 -4.15 2.70 -9.53
CA ARG A 98 -3.81 1.81 -10.63
C ARG A 98 -3.30 0.49 -10.08
N ALA A 99 -3.75 -0.63 -10.64
CA ALA A 99 -3.26 -1.99 -10.36
C ALA A 99 -1.85 -2.24 -10.98
N GLN A 100 -0.96 -1.30 -10.73
CA GLN A 100 0.46 -1.34 -11.03
C GLN A 100 1.21 -0.83 -9.80
N ILE A 101 2.47 -1.20 -9.66
CA ILE A 101 3.32 -0.74 -8.57
C ILE A 101 4.39 0.16 -9.18
N ASP A 102 4.33 1.45 -8.87
CA ASP A 102 5.38 2.42 -9.17
C ASP A 102 6.30 2.52 -7.95
N ILE A 103 7.51 1.99 -8.06
CA ILE A 103 8.50 1.95 -6.98
C ILE A 103 9.49 3.11 -7.21
N PRO A 104 9.41 4.21 -6.43
CA PRO A 104 10.26 5.37 -6.64
C PRO A 104 11.68 5.08 -6.16
N PHE A 105 12.67 5.36 -7.02
CA PHE A 105 14.08 5.33 -6.61
C PHE A 105 14.40 6.61 -5.85
N VAL A 106 14.92 6.48 -4.63
CA VAL A 106 15.21 7.61 -3.73
C VAL A 106 16.67 7.70 -3.31
N GLY A 107 17.53 6.87 -3.89
CA GLY A 107 18.97 6.97 -3.69
C GLY A 107 19.50 8.30 -4.24
N ALA A 108 20.21 9.07 -3.41
CA ALA A 108 21.03 10.19 -3.87
C ALA A 108 22.25 9.71 -4.68
N GLU A 109 22.65 8.45 -4.47
CA GLU A 109 23.74 7.76 -5.14
C GLU A 109 23.23 6.46 -5.77
N GLY A 110 23.95 5.99 -6.79
CA GLY A 110 23.62 4.78 -7.53
C GLY A 110 22.60 4.99 -8.65
N ARG A 111 22.41 3.94 -9.44
CA ARG A 111 21.42 3.89 -10.55
C ARG A 111 20.83 2.50 -10.66
N ILE A 112 19.57 2.42 -11.11
CA ILE A 112 18.98 1.15 -11.52
C ILE A 112 19.70 0.72 -12.81
N GLU A 113 20.47 -0.36 -12.72
CA GLU A 113 21.14 -0.96 -13.88
C GLU A 113 20.15 -1.82 -14.67
N ARG A 114 19.30 -2.56 -13.96
CA ARG A 114 18.40 -3.57 -14.53
C ARG A 114 17.23 -3.84 -13.59
N ALA A 115 16.04 -4.06 -14.14
CA ALA A 115 14.87 -4.58 -13.43
C ALA A 115 14.13 -5.59 -14.32
N TYR A 116 13.74 -6.73 -13.76
CA TYR A 116 13.13 -7.83 -14.53
C TYR A 116 12.34 -8.79 -13.64
N ALA A 117 11.32 -9.43 -14.21
CA ALA A 117 10.63 -10.53 -13.57
C ALA A 117 11.53 -11.78 -13.58
N ASP A 118 11.59 -12.50 -12.45
CA ASP A 118 12.38 -13.72 -12.36
C ASP A 118 11.64 -14.89 -13.02
N ALA A 119 11.97 -15.16 -14.28
CA ALA A 119 11.30 -16.20 -15.07
C ALA A 119 11.36 -17.60 -14.43
N THR A 120 12.46 -17.95 -13.77
CA THR A 120 12.61 -19.27 -13.15
C THR A 120 11.79 -19.37 -11.86
N PHE A 121 11.76 -18.31 -11.05
CA PHE A 121 10.93 -18.31 -9.84
C PHE A 121 9.44 -18.23 -10.16
N ASN A 122 9.07 -17.51 -11.21
CA ASN A 122 7.68 -17.20 -11.57
C ASN A 122 7.03 -18.26 -12.48
N ASP A 123 7.79 -19.25 -12.92
CA ASP A 123 7.30 -20.27 -13.84
C ASP A 123 6.04 -20.95 -13.28
N GLY A 124 4.96 -20.94 -14.08
CA GLY A 124 3.66 -21.50 -13.72
C GLY A 124 2.91 -20.81 -12.58
N LYS A 125 3.22 -19.54 -12.25
CA LYS A 125 2.55 -18.77 -11.17
C LYS A 125 1.87 -17.48 -11.63
N GLY A 126 2.09 -17.08 -12.88
CA GLY A 126 1.60 -15.83 -13.47
C GLY A 126 2.63 -15.08 -14.32
N ASP A 127 2.31 -13.83 -14.65
CA ASP A 127 3.13 -12.97 -15.51
C ASP A 127 3.18 -11.52 -14.99
N LEU A 128 4.39 -10.96 -14.98
CA LEU A 128 4.67 -9.58 -14.56
C LEU A 128 5.34 -8.81 -15.71
N GLY A 129 4.80 -7.64 -16.02
CA GLY A 129 5.51 -6.62 -16.79
C GLY A 129 6.42 -5.80 -15.88
N VAL A 130 7.71 -5.67 -16.21
CA VAL A 130 8.65 -4.83 -15.44
C VAL A 130 9.32 -3.85 -16.39
N VAL A 131 9.24 -2.56 -16.05
CA VAL A 131 9.82 -1.48 -16.85
C VAL A 131 10.62 -0.56 -15.94
N THR A 132 11.85 -0.26 -16.35
CA THR A 132 12.66 0.78 -15.70
C THR A 132 12.26 2.15 -16.24
N THR A 133 12.05 3.11 -15.35
CA THR A 133 11.69 4.50 -15.67
C THR A 133 12.73 5.45 -15.09
N PRO A 134 12.80 6.72 -15.53
CA PRO A 134 13.70 7.71 -14.91
C PRO A 134 13.42 7.93 -13.41
N ALA A 135 12.18 7.69 -12.96
CA ALA A 135 11.76 7.89 -11.58
C ALA A 135 11.91 6.64 -10.69
N GLY A 136 12.22 5.47 -11.26
CA GLY A 136 12.25 4.20 -10.53
C GLY A 136 11.82 3.01 -11.37
N VAL A 137 11.16 2.02 -10.76
CA VAL A 137 10.70 0.80 -11.44
C VAL A 137 9.18 0.75 -11.45
N ARG A 138 8.59 0.40 -12.59
CA ARG A 138 7.16 0.07 -12.70
C ARG A 138 6.99 -1.44 -12.85
N ILE A 139 6.16 -2.02 -11.99
CA ILE A 139 5.72 -3.41 -12.06
C ILE A 139 4.24 -3.42 -12.40
N THR A 140 3.86 -4.15 -13.44
CA THR A 140 2.47 -4.35 -13.88
C THR A 140 2.14 -5.82 -13.69
N ILE A 141 1.10 -6.11 -12.92
CA ILE A 141 0.59 -7.47 -12.75
C ILE A 141 -0.29 -7.76 -13.96
N ARG A 142 0.12 -8.68 -14.83
CA ARG A 142 -0.70 -9.10 -15.98
C ARG A 142 -1.59 -10.27 -15.60
N GLN A 143 -1.02 -11.24 -14.90
CA GLN A 143 -1.71 -12.39 -14.32
C GLN A 143 -0.98 -12.83 -13.05
N ILE A 144 -1.72 -13.31 -12.07
CA ILE A 144 -1.20 -14.02 -10.91
C ILE A 144 -2.17 -15.12 -10.51
N ASP A 145 -1.65 -16.32 -10.31
CA ASP A 145 -2.47 -17.46 -9.93
C ASP A 145 -2.81 -17.42 -8.43
N GLY A 146 -3.78 -18.23 -8.01
CA GLY A 146 -4.13 -18.40 -6.60
C GLY A 146 -2.95 -18.87 -5.75
N ASP A 147 -2.90 -18.40 -4.50
CA ASP A 147 -1.92 -18.77 -3.48
C ASP A 147 -0.45 -18.70 -3.95
N SER A 148 -0.17 -17.79 -4.86
CA SER A 148 1.10 -17.70 -5.58
C SER A 148 1.93 -16.47 -5.19
N ILE A 149 3.25 -16.62 -5.34
CA ILE A 149 4.22 -15.55 -5.12
C ILE A 149 5.01 -15.35 -6.40
N LEU A 150 5.02 -14.12 -6.91
CA LEU A 150 5.83 -13.69 -8.04
C LEU A 150 6.98 -12.82 -7.55
N ARG A 151 8.15 -12.94 -8.18
CA ARG A 151 9.38 -12.24 -7.85
C ARG A 151 9.84 -11.33 -8.99
N VAL A 152 10.27 -10.13 -8.62
CA VAL A 152 10.95 -9.16 -9.47
C VAL A 152 12.31 -8.87 -8.87
N ILE A 153 13.34 -8.86 -9.71
CA ILE A 153 14.70 -8.56 -9.31
C ILE A 153 15.09 -7.19 -9.87
N VAL A 154 15.56 -6.32 -8.98
CA VAL A 154 16.09 -5.01 -9.33
C VAL A 154 17.56 -4.95 -8.93
N VAL A 155 18.42 -4.65 -9.90
CA VAL A 155 19.86 -4.53 -9.73
C VAL A 155 20.21 -3.05 -9.73
N VAL A 156 20.79 -2.60 -8.62
CA VAL A 156 21.24 -1.22 -8.41
C VAL A 156 22.77 -1.22 -8.40
N ALA A 157 23.37 -0.35 -9.21
CA ALA A 157 24.82 -0.22 -9.33
C ALA A 157 25.29 1.16 -8.83
N GLY A 158 26.57 1.27 -8.49
CA GLY A 158 27.18 2.54 -8.07
C GLY A 158 26.70 3.01 -6.70
N MET A 159 26.22 2.08 -5.87
CA MET A 159 25.92 2.35 -4.46
C MET A 159 27.22 2.20 -3.64
N PRO A 160 27.41 3.00 -2.58
CA PRO A 160 28.53 2.80 -1.66
C PRO A 160 28.48 1.40 -1.04
N ASP A 161 29.63 0.76 -0.91
CA ASP A 161 29.73 -0.52 -0.21
C ASP A 161 29.49 -0.29 1.28
N ILE A 162 28.44 -0.91 1.82
CA ILE A 162 28.08 -0.84 3.23
C ILE A 162 28.25 -2.20 3.93
N GLY A 163 28.91 -3.15 3.26
CA GLY A 163 29.08 -4.51 3.75
C GLY A 163 27.79 -5.35 3.65
N PRO A 164 27.79 -6.54 4.29
CA PRO A 164 26.64 -7.44 4.25
C PRO A 164 25.44 -6.82 4.95
N ILE A 165 24.31 -6.72 4.24
CA ILE A 165 23.04 -6.27 4.79
C ILE A 165 22.35 -7.49 5.41
N PRO A 166 22.05 -7.48 6.72
CA PRO A 166 21.28 -8.52 7.36
C PRO A 166 19.90 -8.67 6.69
N ARG A 167 19.42 -9.90 6.49
CA ARG A 167 18.10 -10.13 5.85
C ARG A 167 16.93 -9.52 6.65
N ASP A 168 17.13 -9.28 7.94
CA ASP A 168 16.19 -8.62 8.83
C ASP A 168 16.25 -7.08 8.77
N ALA A 169 17.26 -6.48 8.12
CA ALA A 169 17.39 -5.03 7.93
C ALA A 169 16.51 -4.48 6.79
N LYS A 170 15.23 -4.92 6.76
CA LYS A 170 14.24 -4.76 5.67
C LYS A 170 14.05 -3.35 5.10
N ILE A 171 14.54 -2.29 5.74
CA ILE A 171 14.18 -0.90 5.41
C ILE A 171 15.40 0.00 5.17
N THR A 172 16.50 -0.17 5.91
CA THR A 172 17.63 0.76 5.84
C THR A 172 18.58 0.50 4.67
N GLY A 173 18.54 -0.70 4.08
CA GLY A 173 19.40 -1.11 2.97
C GLY A 173 18.84 -0.89 1.56
N ILE A 174 17.55 -0.55 1.45
CA ILE A 174 16.79 -0.50 0.19
C ILE A 174 16.67 0.97 -0.28
N PRO A 175 17.22 1.36 -1.45
CA PRO A 175 17.14 2.74 -1.96
C PRO A 175 15.78 3.07 -2.61
N PHE A 176 14.69 2.55 -2.05
CA PHE A 176 13.33 2.71 -2.55
C PHE A 176 12.40 3.12 -1.39
N ARG A 177 11.40 3.99 -1.66
CA ARG A 177 10.38 4.34 -0.65
C ARG A 177 9.40 3.18 -0.51
N PHE A 178 9.69 2.29 0.43
CA PHE A 178 8.96 1.02 0.56
C PHE A 178 7.85 1.02 1.61
N GLN A 179 7.90 1.94 2.58
CA GLN A 179 6.87 2.09 3.63
C GLN A 179 5.47 2.37 3.05
N GLU A 180 5.37 2.92 1.84
CA GLU A 180 4.10 3.19 1.16
C GLU A 180 3.51 1.95 0.47
N ILE A 181 4.31 0.89 0.27
CA ILE A 181 3.98 -0.27 -0.58
C ILE A 181 3.70 -1.54 0.26
N GLN A 182 4.07 -1.53 1.54
CA GLN A 182 4.09 -2.71 2.42
C GLN A 182 2.72 -3.32 2.74
N GLU A 183 1.60 -2.78 2.27
CA GLU A 183 0.27 -3.29 2.63
C GLU A 183 -0.65 -3.53 1.43
N ALA A 184 -0.32 -3.05 0.22
CA ALA A 184 -1.08 -3.35 -0.98
C ALA A 184 -0.29 -3.08 -2.28
N CYS A 185 -0.33 -4.00 -3.24
CA CYS A 185 0.35 -3.87 -4.54
C CYS A 185 -0.40 -2.96 -5.54
N TYR A 186 -0.61 -1.69 -5.22
CA TYR A 186 -1.19 -0.72 -6.15
C TYR A 186 -0.61 0.68 -5.95
N THR A 187 -0.63 1.51 -6.99
CA THR A 187 -0.21 2.92 -6.93
C THR A 187 -1.42 3.82 -6.75
N ARG A 188 -1.38 4.73 -5.76
CA ARG A 188 -2.38 5.81 -5.60
C ARG A 188 -2.14 6.93 -6.61
N GLY A 189 -3.22 7.46 -7.17
CA GLY A 189 -3.23 8.60 -8.10
C GLY A 189 -3.45 9.94 -7.43
#